data_AF-Q3B7H1-F1
#
_entry.id   AF-Q3B7H1-F1
#
_cell.length_a   1.000
_cell.length_b   1.000
_cell.length_c   1.000
_cell.angle_alpha   90.00
_cell.angle_beta   90.00
_cell.angle_gamma   90.00
#
_symmetry.space_group_name_H-M   'P 1'
#
loop_
_entity.id
_entity.type
_entity.pdbx_description
1 polymer ?
#
loop_
_entity_poly.entity_id
_entity_poly.type
_entity_poly.pdbx_seq_one_letter_code
_entity_poly.pdbx_strand_id
1 'polypeptide(L)'
;MTSKPTCLIVASAASAGVSARSFQQCFNLCNPVFNLQTATPGGKSIDFTGVDDSTGRWVQEFSIKPYANPAKLESIDGARYQALLIPDCPGAMNDLAHSGSLARILSHFISQQKPVCAVGQGVAALCCATEDQKWIFSRYSMTGPSVFELVRSSEFANLPLIVEDFIKDNGGSYTASIEDAVHVVLDRHLITGQNIQSTTAAVNNLILLCNNR
;
A
#
# COMPACT_ATOMS: atom_id res chain seq x y z
N MET A 1 13.74 0.76 -27.79
CA MET A 1 13.55 0.11 -26.47
C MET A 1 12.32 0.74 -25.84
N THR A 2 11.34 -0.05 -25.41
CA THR A 2 10.21 0.48 -24.64
C THR A 2 10.72 0.91 -23.26
N SER A 3 10.40 2.13 -22.84
CA SER A 3 10.77 2.62 -21.50
C SER A 3 10.05 1.80 -20.43
N LYS A 4 10.72 1.53 -19.30
CA LYS A 4 10.05 0.88 -18.15
C LYS A 4 8.80 1.66 -17.73
N PRO A 5 7.67 1.00 -17.44
CA PRO A 5 6.52 1.67 -16.85
C PRO A 5 6.88 2.30 -15.49
N THR A 6 6.16 3.35 -15.10
CA THR A 6 6.32 4.06 -13.84
C THR A 6 5.37 3.50 -12.77
N CYS A 7 5.91 3.17 -11.60
CA CYS A 7 5.16 2.73 -10.43
C CYS A 7 5.29 3.76 -9.32
N LEU A 8 4.15 4.23 -8.81
CA LEU A 8 4.08 5.08 -7.64
C LEU A 8 4.07 4.21 -6.38
N ILE A 9 5.02 4.41 -5.48
CA ILE A 9 5.00 3.82 -4.14
C ILE A 9 4.49 4.88 -3.17
N VAL A 10 3.28 4.70 -2.62
CA VAL A 10 2.73 5.59 -1.59
C VAL A 10 3.07 5.02 -0.21
N ALA A 11 3.63 5.85 0.64
CA ALA A 11 4.03 5.52 1.99
C ALA A 11 3.45 6.53 3.00
N SER A 12 3.29 6.10 4.25
CA SER A 12 2.86 6.97 5.33
C SER A 12 3.98 7.92 5.75
N ALA A 13 3.58 9.09 6.26
CA ALA A 13 4.42 10.06 6.96
C ALA A 13 4.06 10.21 8.45
N ALA A 14 3.16 9.37 8.96
CA ALA A 14 2.81 9.33 10.38
C ALA A 14 3.89 8.62 11.21
N SER A 15 3.90 8.86 12.52
CA SER A 15 4.93 8.35 13.44
C SER A 15 4.93 6.82 13.62
N ALA A 16 3.83 6.13 13.30
CA ALA A 16 3.83 4.67 13.26
C ALA A 16 4.57 4.10 12.04
N GLY A 17 4.96 4.96 11.09
CA GLY A 17 5.95 4.70 10.05
C GLY A 17 5.56 3.64 9.03
N VAL A 18 6.61 3.08 8.40
CA VAL A 18 6.52 2.14 7.28
C VAL A 18 7.39 0.92 7.59
N SER A 19 6.86 -0.28 7.39
CA SER A 19 7.62 -1.50 7.64
C SER A 19 8.84 -1.58 6.72
N ALA A 20 10.03 -1.57 7.30
CA ALA A 20 11.31 -1.64 6.57
C ALA A 20 11.38 -2.87 5.67
N ARG A 21 10.98 -4.03 6.20
CA ARG A 21 11.00 -5.30 5.47
C ARG A 21 10.02 -5.31 4.31
N SER A 22 8.77 -4.86 4.51
CA SER A 22 7.79 -4.80 3.42
C SER A 22 8.24 -3.83 2.33
N PHE A 23 8.69 -2.63 2.72
CA PHE A 23 9.15 -1.63 1.77
C PHE A 23 10.37 -2.10 0.97
N GLN A 24 11.36 -2.73 1.62
CA GLN A 24 12.52 -3.31 0.95
C GLN A 24 12.11 -4.38 -0.07
N GLN A 25 11.20 -5.30 0.31
CA GLN A 25 10.71 -6.33 -0.61
C GLN A 25 9.99 -5.72 -1.81
N CYS A 26 9.09 -4.77 -1.58
CA CYS A 26 8.42 -3.99 -2.62
C CYS A 26 9.43 -3.33 -3.57
N PHE A 27 10.40 -2.58 -3.02
CA PHE A 27 11.38 -1.86 -3.82
C PHE A 27 12.26 -2.80 -4.64
N ASN A 28 12.78 -3.87 -4.03
CA ASN A 28 13.69 -4.80 -4.70
C ASN A 28 13.01 -5.60 -5.81
N LEU A 29 11.75 -6.00 -5.64
CA LEU A 29 10.98 -6.69 -6.68
C LEU A 29 10.58 -5.75 -7.83
N CYS A 30 10.24 -4.50 -7.52
CA CYS A 30 9.72 -3.56 -8.51
C CYS A 30 10.81 -2.79 -9.27
N ASN A 31 11.95 -2.46 -8.65
CA ASN A 31 13.01 -1.64 -9.28
C ASN A 31 13.60 -2.23 -10.59
N PRO A 32 13.72 -3.56 -10.77
CA PRO A 32 14.13 -4.13 -12.05
C PRO A 32 13.12 -3.90 -13.17
N VAL A 33 11.82 -3.78 -12.88
CA VAL A 33 10.74 -3.76 -13.88
C VAL A 33 10.04 -2.41 -14.04
N PHE A 34 10.11 -1.54 -13.02
CA PHE A 34 9.48 -0.21 -13.02
C PHE A 34 10.51 0.92 -12.81
N ASN A 35 10.18 2.10 -13.31
CA ASN A 35 10.72 3.35 -12.79
C ASN A 35 9.94 3.71 -11.51
N LEU A 36 10.62 3.72 -10.36
CA LEU A 36 9.99 3.94 -9.07
C LEU A 36 10.01 5.41 -8.67
N GLN A 37 8.87 5.90 -8.15
CA GLN A 37 8.81 7.15 -7.42
C GLN A 37 8.05 6.92 -6.11
N THR A 38 8.64 7.39 -5.01
CA THR A 38 7.99 7.38 -3.70
C THR A 38 7.19 8.66 -3.51
N ALA A 39 6.06 8.57 -2.81
CA ALA A 39 5.29 9.73 -2.39
C ALA A 39 4.75 9.54 -0.97
N THR A 40 4.75 10.62 -0.20
CA THR A 40 4.24 10.67 1.18
C THR A 40 3.46 11.95 1.39
N PRO A 41 2.54 12.01 2.37
CA PRO A 41 1.86 13.26 2.75
C PRO A 41 2.87 14.38 3.03
N GLY A 42 2.72 15.50 2.33
CA GLY A 42 3.64 16.64 2.40
C GLY A 42 5.06 16.40 1.86
N GLY A 43 5.36 15.22 1.29
CA GLY A 43 6.70 14.85 0.82
C GLY A 43 7.69 14.62 1.96
N LYS A 44 7.18 14.29 3.16
CA LYS A 44 8.01 13.99 4.33
C LYS A 44 8.81 12.70 4.13
N SER A 45 10.01 12.64 4.69
CA SER A 45 10.82 11.42 4.67
C SER A 45 10.08 10.25 5.30
N ILE A 46 10.37 9.05 4.78
CA ILE A 46 9.82 7.81 5.31
C ILE A 46 10.53 7.47 6.61
N ASP A 47 9.77 7.24 7.68
CA ASP A 47 10.27 6.66 8.92
C ASP A 47 10.09 5.13 8.87
N PHE A 48 11.21 4.41 8.90
CA PHE A 48 11.22 2.95 8.76
C PHE A 48 11.13 2.27 10.11
N THR A 49 10.10 1.44 10.30
CA THR A 49 9.87 0.64 11.50
C THR A 49 10.24 -0.82 11.27
N GLY A 50 10.51 -1.55 12.36
CA GLY A 50 10.91 -2.96 12.29
C GLY A 50 12.27 -3.19 11.62
N VAL A 51 13.17 -2.19 11.71
CA VAL A 51 14.55 -2.33 11.22
C VAL A 51 15.31 -3.33 12.08
N ASP A 52 15.92 -4.31 11.43
CA ASP A 52 16.66 -5.43 12.03
C ASP A 52 17.96 -5.70 11.26
N ASP A 53 18.70 -6.75 11.61
CA ASP A 53 19.96 -7.11 10.95
C ASP A 53 19.81 -7.40 9.44
N SER A 54 18.62 -7.82 9.00
CA SER A 54 18.34 -8.14 7.59
C SER A 54 18.02 -6.91 6.74
N THR A 55 17.54 -5.83 7.37
CA THR A 55 17.02 -4.63 6.70
C THR A 55 17.86 -3.38 6.97
N GLY A 56 18.61 -3.33 8.08
CA GLY A 56 19.31 -2.13 8.55
C GLY A 56 20.30 -1.55 7.56
N ARG A 57 21.14 -2.40 6.95
CA ARG A 57 22.06 -1.98 5.89
C ARG A 57 21.32 -1.42 4.68
N TRP A 58 20.24 -2.08 4.26
CA TRP A 58 19.45 -1.65 3.12
C TRP A 58 18.80 -0.29 3.37
N VAL A 59 18.26 -0.05 4.57
CA VAL A 59 17.66 1.25 4.96
C VAL A 59 18.70 2.37 4.95
N GLN A 60 19.91 2.11 5.45
CA GLN A 60 21.01 3.09 5.41
C GLN A 60 21.41 3.43 3.97
N GLU A 61 21.56 2.42 3.12
CA GLU A 61 21.92 2.59 1.70
C GLU A 61 20.80 3.27 0.91
N PHE A 62 19.53 2.96 1.20
CA PHE A 62 18.37 3.59 0.60
C PHE A 62 18.32 5.08 0.96
N SER A 63 18.41 5.42 2.25
CA SER A 63 18.21 6.77 2.78
C SER A 63 19.16 7.83 2.23
N ILE A 64 20.34 7.45 1.73
CA ILE A 64 21.32 8.39 1.14
C ILE A 64 21.11 8.63 -0.36
N LYS A 65 20.15 7.96 -0.99
CA LYS A 65 19.92 8.03 -2.44
C LYS A 65 18.91 9.13 -2.78
N PRO A 66 19.04 9.80 -3.94
CA PRO A 66 18.10 10.86 -4.31
C PRO A 66 16.63 10.41 -4.36
N TYR A 67 16.39 9.16 -4.78
CA TYR A 67 15.05 8.56 -4.86
C TYR A 67 14.43 8.23 -3.49
N ALA A 68 15.18 8.36 -2.39
CA ALA A 68 14.62 8.21 -1.06
C ALA A 68 13.83 9.44 -0.61
N ASN A 69 13.99 10.59 -1.29
CA ASN A 69 13.19 11.79 -1.04
C ASN A 69 11.81 11.64 -1.70
N PRO A 70 10.72 11.50 -0.93
CA PRO A 70 9.42 11.29 -1.53
C PRO A 70 8.89 12.57 -2.18
N ALA A 71 8.15 12.41 -3.27
CA ALA A 71 7.31 13.48 -3.78
C ALA A 71 6.17 13.79 -2.81
N LYS A 72 5.67 15.03 -2.86
CA LYS A 72 4.44 15.40 -2.16
C LYS A 72 3.27 14.64 -2.75
N LEU A 73 2.59 13.84 -1.94
CA LEU A 73 1.39 13.09 -2.35
C LEU A 73 0.32 14.01 -2.97
N GLU A 74 0.23 15.24 -2.47
CA GLU A 74 -0.69 16.27 -2.93
C GLU A 74 -0.39 16.75 -4.35
N SER A 75 0.87 16.65 -4.79
CA SER A 75 1.33 17.07 -6.12
C SER A 75 1.33 15.94 -7.15
N ILE A 76 0.90 14.74 -6.76
CA ILE A 76 0.87 13.58 -7.65
C ILE A 76 -0.28 13.68 -8.66
N ASP A 77 0.08 13.47 -9.93
CA ASP A 77 -0.83 13.26 -11.04
C ASP A 77 -0.88 11.77 -11.40
N GLY A 78 -2.01 11.11 -11.12
CA GLY A 78 -2.20 9.69 -11.36
C GLY A 78 -2.04 9.28 -12.83
N ALA A 79 -2.16 10.21 -13.79
CA ALA A 79 -1.98 9.93 -15.21
C ALA A 79 -0.56 9.45 -15.55
N ARG A 80 0.44 9.91 -14.79
CA ARG A 80 1.87 9.65 -15.03
C ARG A 80 2.33 8.25 -14.64
N TYR A 81 1.50 7.48 -13.95
CA TYR A 81 1.86 6.17 -13.39
C TYR A 81 1.00 5.06 -13.98
N GLN A 82 1.58 3.88 -14.13
CA GLN A 82 0.89 2.68 -14.61
C GLN A 82 0.53 1.74 -13.47
N ALA A 83 1.19 1.85 -12.31
CA ALA A 83 0.95 1.04 -11.12
C ALA A 83 1.03 1.90 -9.85
N LEU A 84 0.22 1.53 -8.86
CA LEU A 84 0.24 2.06 -7.51
C LEU A 84 0.54 0.92 -6.53
N LEU A 85 1.53 1.13 -5.67
CA LEU A 85 1.94 0.18 -4.65
C LEU A 85 1.95 0.86 -3.27
N ILE A 86 1.32 0.22 -2.30
CA ILE A 86 1.25 0.65 -0.91
C ILE A 86 1.79 -0.51 -0.05
N PRO A 87 3.03 -0.42 0.47
CA PRO A 87 3.61 -1.46 1.30
C PRO A 87 2.90 -1.54 2.65
N ASP A 88 3.26 -2.53 3.46
CA ASP A 88 2.84 -2.55 4.85
C ASP A 88 3.40 -1.31 5.58
N CYS A 89 2.50 -0.44 5.99
CA CYS A 89 2.84 0.79 6.68
C CYS A 89 1.82 1.08 7.79
N PRO A 90 2.13 0.77 9.06
CA PRO A 90 1.24 1.03 10.19
C PRO A 90 0.78 2.48 10.29
N GLY A 91 1.62 3.43 9.85
CA GLY A 91 1.26 4.83 9.76
C GLY A 91 0.04 5.13 8.88
N ALA A 92 -0.27 4.30 7.89
CA ALA A 92 -1.37 4.53 6.94
C ALA A 92 -2.74 4.66 7.60
N MET A 93 -2.93 4.02 8.76
CA MET A 93 -4.13 4.14 9.57
C MET A 93 -4.39 5.59 10.01
N ASN A 94 -3.32 6.37 10.22
CA ASN A 94 -3.39 7.71 10.80
C ASN A 94 -3.46 8.81 9.74
N ASP A 95 -2.82 8.63 8.58
CA ASP A 95 -2.74 9.68 7.56
C ASP A 95 -3.36 9.30 6.20
N LEU A 96 -3.04 8.12 5.68
CA LEU A 96 -3.50 7.70 4.34
C LEU A 96 -4.98 7.32 4.31
N ALA A 97 -5.51 6.72 5.37
CA ALA A 97 -6.90 6.26 5.45
C ALA A 97 -7.95 7.39 5.31
N HIS A 98 -7.54 8.64 5.49
CA HIS A 98 -8.39 9.82 5.37
C HIS A 98 -7.84 10.87 4.38
N SER A 99 -6.89 10.48 3.52
CA SER A 99 -6.21 11.41 2.61
C SER A 99 -7.05 11.70 1.37
N GLY A 100 -7.55 12.95 1.24
CA GLY A 100 -8.25 13.41 0.03
C GLY A 100 -7.37 13.39 -1.23
N SER A 101 -6.05 13.60 -1.08
CA SER A 101 -5.10 13.50 -2.17
C SER A 101 -4.96 12.07 -2.67
N LEU A 102 -4.88 11.09 -1.76
CA LEU A 102 -4.84 9.69 -2.12
C LEU A 102 -6.17 9.22 -2.72
N ALA A 103 -7.30 9.67 -2.17
CA ALA A 103 -8.62 9.37 -2.71
C ALA A 103 -8.73 9.73 -4.20
N ARG A 104 -8.28 10.94 -4.57
CA ARG A 104 -8.23 11.38 -5.97
C ARG A 104 -7.33 10.49 -6.85
N ILE A 105 -6.18 10.08 -6.34
CA ILE A 105 -5.26 9.18 -7.07
C ILE A 105 -5.92 7.83 -7.28
N LEU A 106 -6.52 7.24 -6.23
CA LEU A 106 -7.21 5.95 -6.30
C LEU A 106 -8.38 5.99 -7.29
N SER A 107 -9.22 7.03 -7.26
CA SER A 107 -10.32 7.19 -8.23
C SER A 107 -9.81 7.27 -9.67
N HIS A 108 -8.69 7.97 -9.91
CA HIS A 108 -8.06 7.95 -11.24
C HIS A 108 -7.57 6.56 -11.63
N PHE A 109 -6.89 5.85 -10.72
CA PHE A 109 -6.39 4.50 -11.00
C PHE A 109 -7.53 3.54 -11.32
N ILE A 110 -8.59 3.51 -10.51
CA ILE A 110 -9.71 2.60 -10.72
C ILE A 110 -10.49 2.94 -12.00
N SER A 111 -10.75 4.22 -12.28
CA SER A 111 -11.44 4.63 -13.52
C SER A 111 -10.64 4.31 -14.78
N GLN A 112 -9.30 4.41 -14.72
CA GLN A 112 -8.39 4.03 -15.81
C GLN A 112 -7.99 2.55 -15.76
N GLN A 113 -8.65 1.76 -14.90
CA GLN A 113 -8.38 0.34 -14.73
C GLN A 113 -6.91 0.05 -14.39
N LYS A 114 -6.15 0.96 -13.79
CA LYS A 114 -4.72 0.76 -13.49
C LYS A 114 -4.52 -0.12 -12.25
N PRO A 115 -3.53 -1.03 -12.24
CA PRO A 115 -3.21 -1.85 -11.08
C PRO A 115 -2.92 -1.05 -9.80
N VAL A 116 -3.58 -1.45 -8.72
CA VAL A 116 -3.37 -0.97 -7.36
C VAL A 116 -3.03 -2.16 -6.48
N CYS A 117 -1.92 -2.11 -5.76
CA CYS A 117 -1.48 -3.13 -4.81
C CYS A 117 -1.33 -2.52 -3.42
N ALA A 118 -1.98 -3.09 -2.41
CA ALA A 118 -1.84 -2.67 -1.01
C ALA A 118 -1.63 -3.87 -0.09
N VAL A 119 -0.73 -3.77 0.90
CA VAL A 119 -0.35 -4.89 1.77
C VAL A 119 -0.42 -4.49 3.23
N GLY A 120 -0.89 -5.40 4.10
CA GLY A 120 -0.90 -5.19 5.54
C GLY A 120 -1.67 -3.93 5.93
N GLN A 121 -1.17 -3.15 6.88
CA GLN A 121 -1.83 -1.89 7.27
C GLN A 121 -1.83 -0.85 6.15
N GLY A 122 -1.05 -1.03 5.07
CA GLY A 122 -1.16 -0.24 3.85
C GLY A 122 -2.53 -0.36 3.16
N VAL A 123 -3.29 -1.43 3.40
CA VAL A 123 -4.67 -1.58 2.88
C VAL A 123 -5.60 -0.49 3.42
N ALA A 124 -5.34 0.04 4.61
CA ALA A 124 -6.12 1.15 5.17
C ALA A 124 -6.11 2.41 4.29
N ALA A 125 -5.07 2.57 3.47
CA ALA A 125 -4.97 3.66 2.52
C ALA A 125 -6.09 3.64 1.46
N LEU A 126 -6.74 2.48 1.23
CA LEU A 126 -7.89 2.35 0.33
C LEU A 126 -9.19 2.91 0.93
N CYS A 127 -9.27 3.07 2.27
CA CYS A 127 -10.47 3.53 2.97
C CYS A 127 -10.85 4.98 2.64
N CYS A 128 -9.88 5.81 2.20
CA CYS A 128 -10.12 7.22 1.89
C CYS A 128 -10.96 7.46 0.61
N ALA A 129 -11.06 6.47 -0.27
CA ALA A 129 -11.58 6.65 -1.62
C ALA A 129 -13.10 6.50 -1.69
N THR A 130 -13.81 7.61 -1.55
CA THR A 130 -15.27 7.68 -1.71
C THR A 130 -15.66 8.56 -2.90
N GLU A 131 -16.75 8.18 -3.58
CA GLU A 131 -17.41 8.94 -4.65
C GLU A 131 -18.92 8.92 -4.36
N ASP A 132 -19.58 10.07 -4.42
CA ASP A 132 -21.02 10.21 -4.13
C ASP A 132 -21.46 9.52 -2.82
N GLN A 133 -20.69 9.72 -1.75
CA GLN A 133 -20.89 9.10 -0.42
C GLN A 133 -20.77 7.58 -0.38
N LYS A 134 -20.27 6.95 -1.44
CA LYS A 134 -20.05 5.52 -1.52
C LYS A 134 -18.57 5.20 -1.64
N TRP A 135 -18.11 4.25 -0.86
CA TRP A 135 -16.75 3.74 -1.00
C TRP A 135 -16.57 3.04 -2.35
N ILE A 136 -15.54 3.42 -3.11
CA ILE A 136 -15.36 2.94 -4.50
C ILE A 136 -15.09 1.43 -4.57
N PHE A 137 -14.67 0.83 -3.45
CA PHE A 137 -14.38 -0.60 -3.34
C PHE A 137 -15.51 -1.44 -2.73
N SER A 138 -16.70 -0.87 -2.51
CA SER A 138 -17.91 -1.50 -1.92
C SER A 138 -18.49 -2.72 -2.66
N ARG A 139 -17.81 -3.25 -3.68
CA ARG A 139 -18.14 -4.49 -4.40
C ARG A 139 -16.88 -5.24 -4.83
N TYR A 140 -15.75 -4.94 -4.20
CA TYR A 140 -14.50 -5.64 -4.43
C TYR A 140 -14.34 -6.74 -3.40
N SER A 141 -13.79 -7.87 -3.84
CA SER A 141 -13.18 -8.83 -2.94
C SER A 141 -11.80 -8.34 -2.56
N MET A 142 -11.49 -8.33 -1.27
CA MET A 142 -10.18 -7.90 -0.79
C MET A 142 -9.83 -8.54 0.55
N THR A 143 -8.57 -8.34 0.95
CA THR A 143 -8.06 -8.70 2.26
C THR A 143 -7.29 -7.52 2.85
N GLY A 144 -6.89 -7.66 4.10
CA GLY A 144 -6.13 -6.74 4.92
C GLY A 144 -5.94 -7.38 6.29
N PRO A 145 -5.24 -6.71 7.23
CA PRO A 145 -4.94 -7.28 8.53
C PRO A 145 -6.23 -7.76 9.21
N SER A 146 -6.22 -9.03 9.63
CA SER A 146 -7.36 -9.60 10.35
C SER A 146 -7.43 -9.05 11.76
N VAL A 147 -8.63 -9.00 12.34
CA VAL A 147 -8.82 -8.64 13.75
C VAL A 147 -7.97 -9.54 14.64
N PHE A 148 -7.85 -10.84 14.33
CA PHE A 148 -7.04 -11.80 15.08
C PHE A 148 -5.53 -11.49 15.07
N GLU A 149 -5.01 -10.92 13.99
CA GLU A 149 -3.63 -10.41 13.93
C GLU A 149 -3.50 -9.09 14.71
N LEU A 150 -4.45 -8.17 14.53
CA LEU A 150 -4.40 -6.84 15.11
C LEU A 150 -4.53 -6.83 16.63
N VAL A 151 -5.38 -7.68 17.23
CA VAL A 151 -5.61 -7.75 18.69
C VAL A 151 -4.36 -8.13 19.49
N ARG A 152 -3.33 -8.68 18.84
CA ARG A 152 -2.05 -9.03 19.48
C ARG A 152 -1.16 -7.80 19.71
N SER A 153 -1.47 -6.67 19.08
CA SER A 153 -0.74 -5.41 19.25
C SER A 153 -1.25 -4.62 20.45
N SER A 154 -0.35 -3.99 21.21
CA SER A 154 -0.69 -3.03 22.27
C SER A 154 -1.48 -1.82 21.74
N GLU A 155 -1.31 -1.50 20.46
CA GLU A 155 -1.96 -0.37 19.81
C GLU A 155 -3.40 -0.65 19.38
N PHE A 156 -3.86 -1.90 19.47
CA PHE A 156 -5.17 -2.32 18.95
C PHE A 156 -6.32 -1.42 19.41
N ALA A 157 -6.36 -1.12 20.72
CA ALA A 157 -7.42 -0.31 21.33
C ALA A 157 -7.42 1.15 20.85
N ASN A 158 -6.32 1.63 20.28
CA ASN A 158 -6.14 3.00 19.82
C ASN A 158 -6.15 3.13 18.29
N LEU A 159 -6.39 2.03 17.56
CA LEU A 159 -6.47 2.09 16.10
C LEU A 159 -7.66 2.97 15.68
N PRO A 160 -7.45 3.95 14.77
CA PRO A 160 -8.52 4.85 14.33
C PRO A 160 -9.59 4.16 13.48
N LEU A 161 -9.28 2.98 12.93
CA LEU A 161 -10.18 2.14 12.17
C LEU A 161 -9.73 0.68 12.29
N ILE A 162 -10.62 -0.27 11.99
CA ILE A 162 -10.28 -1.68 11.80
C ILE A 162 -10.57 -2.00 10.33
N VAL A 163 -9.54 -2.34 9.55
CA VAL A 163 -9.66 -2.51 8.09
C VAL A 163 -10.68 -3.60 7.74
N GLU A 164 -10.63 -4.73 8.44
CA GLU A 164 -11.59 -5.83 8.26
C GLU A 164 -13.05 -5.37 8.43
N ASP A 165 -13.34 -4.65 9.51
CA ASP A 165 -14.70 -4.16 9.80
C ASP A 165 -15.11 -3.08 8.79
N PHE A 166 -14.22 -2.14 8.49
CA PHE A 166 -14.47 -1.10 7.48
C PHE A 166 -14.86 -1.71 6.13
N ILE A 167 -14.15 -2.74 5.68
CA ILE A 167 -14.43 -3.42 4.40
C ILE A 167 -15.84 -4.01 4.42
N LYS A 168 -16.18 -4.74 5.48
CA LYS A 168 -17.50 -5.39 5.62
C LYS A 168 -18.63 -4.36 5.70
N ASP A 169 -18.47 -3.33 6.53
CA ASP A 169 -19.47 -2.30 6.77
C ASP A 169 -19.72 -1.43 5.53
N ASN A 170 -18.72 -1.28 4.66
CA ASN A 170 -18.82 -0.50 3.43
C ASN A 170 -19.09 -1.36 2.18
N GLY A 171 -19.54 -2.61 2.33
CA GLY A 171 -20.01 -3.48 1.25
C GLY A 171 -18.94 -4.28 0.51
N GLY A 172 -17.68 -4.17 0.90
CA GLY A 172 -16.60 -5.02 0.38
C GLY A 172 -16.73 -6.47 0.86
N SER A 173 -16.24 -7.41 0.07
CA SER A 173 -16.14 -8.82 0.47
C SER A 173 -14.76 -9.10 1.05
N TYR A 174 -14.68 -9.12 2.38
CA TYR A 174 -13.45 -9.42 3.11
C TYR A 174 -13.19 -10.92 3.16
N THR A 175 -11.95 -11.33 2.90
CA THR A 175 -11.46 -12.69 3.17
C THR A 175 -10.10 -12.67 3.84
N ALA A 176 -9.81 -13.68 4.65
CA ALA A 176 -8.53 -13.87 5.31
C ALA A 176 -8.18 -15.36 5.30
N SER A 177 -6.88 -15.64 5.37
CA SER A 177 -6.36 -16.96 5.75
C SER A 177 -6.18 -17.03 7.28
N ILE A 178 -5.61 -18.14 7.77
CA ILE A 178 -5.11 -18.21 9.15
C ILE A 178 -4.12 -17.07 9.41
N GLU A 179 -3.98 -16.67 10.67
CA GLU A 179 -3.13 -15.54 11.07
C GLU A 179 -1.68 -15.75 10.64
N ASP A 180 -1.00 -14.67 10.25
CA ASP A 180 0.41 -14.64 9.86
C ASP A 180 0.74 -15.43 8.58
N ALA A 181 -0.22 -16.15 7.99
CA ALA A 181 -0.04 -16.84 6.73
C ALA A 181 -0.10 -15.88 5.53
N VAL A 182 0.50 -16.30 4.42
CA VAL A 182 0.37 -15.59 3.14
C VAL A 182 -1.07 -15.69 2.65
N HIS A 183 -1.70 -14.54 2.41
CA HIS A 183 -3.01 -14.44 1.79
C HIS A 183 -3.08 -13.19 0.90
N VAL A 184 -3.44 -13.40 -0.36
CA VAL A 184 -3.52 -12.35 -1.37
C VAL A 184 -4.84 -12.50 -2.12
N VAL A 185 -5.57 -11.40 -2.26
CA VAL A 185 -6.80 -11.33 -3.04
C VAL A 185 -6.58 -10.44 -4.25
N LEU A 186 -6.94 -10.95 -5.43
CA LEU A 186 -6.99 -10.21 -6.67
C LEU A 186 -8.45 -10.08 -7.12
N ASP A 187 -8.90 -8.85 -7.32
CA ASP A 187 -10.20 -8.56 -7.93
C ASP A 187 -10.02 -7.41 -8.95
N ARG A 188 -10.24 -7.72 -10.23
CA ARG A 188 -10.01 -6.82 -11.37
C ARG A 188 -8.58 -6.28 -11.38
N HIS A 189 -8.40 -5.01 -11.01
CA HIS A 189 -7.13 -4.30 -11.00
C HIS A 189 -6.62 -4.03 -9.58
N LEU A 190 -7.28 -4.59 -8.57
CA LEU A 190 -6.91 -4.44 -7.18
C LEU A 190 -6.26 -5.72 -6.67
N ILE A 191 -5.08 -5.57 -6.08
CA ILE A 191 -4.35 -6.61 -5.37
C ILE A 191 -4.27 -6.17 -3.91
N THR A 192 -4.70 -7.04 -3.00
CA THR A 192 -4.54 -6.80 -1.55
C THR A 192 -3.84 -7.98 -0.89
N GLY A 193 -2.92 -7.71 0.03
CA GLY A 193 -2.24 -8.72 0.84
C GLY A 193 -2.57 -8.54 2.32
N GLN A 194 -2.88 -9.63 3.01
CA GLN A 194 -3.37 -9.61 4.39
C GLN A 194 -2.38 -8.98 5.36
N ASN A 195 -1.11 -9.36 5.27
CA ASN A 195 -0.05 -9.05 6.22
C ASN A 195 1.32 -8.91 5.53
N ILE A 196 2.36 -8.65 6.31
CA ILE A 196 3.72 -8.49 5.79
C ILE A 196 4.25 -9.73 5.05
N GLN A 197 3.88 -10.93 5.48
CA GLN A 197 4.25 -12.19 4.83
C GLN A 197 3.71 -12.26 3.40
N SER A 198 2.58 -11.61 3.15
CA SER A 198 1.93 -11.53 1.85
C SER A 198 2.58 -10.54 0.87
N THR A 199 3.55 -9.73 1.31
CA THR A 199 4.20 -8.67 0.49
C THR A 199 4.73 -9.22 -0.83
N THR A 200 5.58 -10.24 -0.81
CA THR A 200 6.20 -10.79 -2.02
C THR A 200 5.16 -11.34 -3.00
N ALA A 201 4.15 -12.06 -2.49
CA ALA A 201 3.10 -12.63 -3.32
C ALA A 201 2.22 -11.54 -3.97
N ALA A 202 1.85 -10.50 -3.22
CA ALA A 202 1.07 -9.37 -3.73
C ALA A 202 1.84 -8.59 -4.81
N VAL A 203 3.12 -8.29 -4.56
CA VAL A 203 3.97 -7.54 -5.50
C VAL A 203 4.25 -8.34 -6.78
N ASN A 204 4.47 -9.65 -6.70
CA ASN A 204 4.60 -10.48 -7.89
C ASN A 204 3.33 -10.45 -8.75
N ASN A 205 2.15 -10.47 -8.13
CA ASN A 205 0.88 -10.33 -8.83
C ASN A 205 0.72 -8.95 -9.48
N LEU A 206 1.17 -7.87 -8.83
CA LEU A 206 1.22 -6.53 -9.44
C LEU A 206 2.07 -6.52 -10.71
N ILE A 207 3.28 -7.09 -10.65
CA ILE A 207 4.20 -7.16 -11.79
C ILE A 207 3.58 -7.95 -12.95
N LEU A 208 2.98 -9.11 -12.65
CA LEU A 208 2.29 -9.93 -13.66
C LEU A 208 1.13 -9.18 -14.32
N LEU A 209 0.31 -8.47 -13.53
CA LEU A 209 -0.83 -7.72 -14.05
C LEU A 209 -0.40 -6.54 -14.93
N CYS A 210 0.73 -5.91 -14.63
CA CYS A 210 1.30 -4.84 -15.46
C CYS A 210 1.92 -5.35 -16.77
N ASN A 211 2.47 -6.56 -16.79
CA ASN A 211 3.09 -7.14 -17.99
C ASN A 211 2.07 -7.65 -19.02
N ASN A 212 0.84 -7.96 -18.60
CA ASN A 212 -0.24 -8.44 -19.47
C ASN A 212 -1.04 -7.30 -20.14
N ARG A 213 -0.45 -6.10 -20.29
CA ARG A 213 -1.09 -4.91 -20.85
C ARG A 213 -0.44 -4.43 -22.14
#